data_AF-A0A0E3LJ98-F1
#
_entry.id   AF-A0A0E3LJ98-F1
#
_cell.length_a   1.000
_cell.length_b   1.000
_cell.length_c   1.000
_cell.angle_alpha   90.00
_cell.angle_beta   90.00
_cell.angle_gamma   90.00
#
_symmetry.space_group_name_H-M   'P 1'
#
loop_
_entity.id
_entity.type
_entity.pdbx_description
1 polymer ?
#
loop_
_entity_poly.entity_id
_entity_poly.type
_entity_poly.pdbx_seq_one_letter_code
_entity_poly.pdbx_strand_id
1 'polypeptide(L)'
;MGYVGAWIKVLVGLFILGATFIFTQPLFDFLFAVGTAMGGNAAEVQEMIQGELRYIPTVISLSLILWGFIESTRSENNSGYR
;
A
#
# COMPACT_ATOMS: atom_id res chain seq x y z
N MET A 1 -23.44 12.41 -4.19
CA MET A 1 -22.74 11.63 -3.14
C MET A 1 -21.71 10.61 -3.68
N GLY A 2 -21.61 10.37 -5.00
CA GLY A 2 -20.64 9.42 -5.56
C GLY A 2 -19.17 9.76 -5.27
N TYR A 3 -18.82 11.05 -5.27
CA TYR A 3 -17.49 11.54 -4.89
C TYR A 3 -17.11 11.16 -3.44
N VAL A 4 -18.04 11.28 -2.48
CA VAL A 4 -17.82 10.88 -1.08
C VAL A 4 -17.57 9.37 -1.00
N GLY A 5 -18.36 8.57 -1.74
CA GLY A 5 -18.20 7.12 -1.78
C GLY A 5 -16.84 6.67 -2.35
N ALA A 6 -16.33 7.35 -3.37
CA ALA A 6 -15.00 7.09 -3.93
C ALA A 6 -13.89 7.34 -2.88
N TRP A 7 -13.95 8.47 -2.18
CA TRP A 7 -12.95 8.80 -1.16
C TRP A 7 -13.04 7.91 0.09
N ILE A 8 -14.23 7.45 0.49
CA ILE A 8 -14.36 6.44 1.55
C ILE A 8 -13.63 5.14 1.16
N LYS A 9 -13.76 4.69 -0.10
CA LYS A 9 -13.04 3.50 -0.58
C LYS A 9 -11.53 3.68 -0.55
N VAL A 10 -11.03 4.86 -0.90
CA VAL A 10 -9.59 5.19 -0.80
C VAL A 10 -9.12 5.16 0.64
N LEU A 11 -9.85 5.80 1.56
CA LEU A 11 -9.50 5.82 2.99
C LEU A 11 -9.50 4.42 3.60
N VAL A 12 -10.51 3.60 3.28
CA VAL A 12 -10.56 2.20 3.71
C VAL A 12 -9.41 1.39 3.11
N GLY A 13 -9.07 1.61 1.84
CA GLY A 13 -7.93 0.95 1.18
C GLY A 13 -6.59 1.30 1.85
N LEU A 14 -6.36 2.58 2.17
CA LEU A 14 -5.17 3.02 2.89
C LEU A 14 -5.12 2.44 4.32
N PHE A 15 -6.28 2.37 4.99
CA PHE A 15 -6.37 1.75 6.31
C PHE A 15 -6.02 0.26 6.27
N ILE A 16 -6.59 -0.49 5.32
CA ILE A 16 -6.30 -1.92 5.15
C ILE A 16 -4.82 -2.13 4.82
N LEU A 17 -4.24 -1.30 3.96
CA LEU A 17 -2.82 -1.36 3.62
C LEU A 17 -1.95 -1.14 4.85
N GLY A 18 -2.23 -0.11 5.66
CA GLY A 18 -1.51 0.16 6.90
C GLY A 18 -1.66 -0.97 7.92
N ALA A 19 -2.88 -1.47 8.13
CA ALA A 19 -3.15 -2.60 9.01
C ALA A 19 -2.39 -3.87 8.55
N THR A 20 -2.42 -4.16 7.24
CA THR A 20 -1.75 -5.33 6.67
C THR A 20 -0.25 -5.27 6.95
N PHE A 21 0.39 -4.11 6.76
CA PHE A 21 1.82 -3.94 7.07
C PHE A 21 2.12 -4.15 8.55
N ILE A 22 1.35 -3.55 9.46
CA ILE A 22 1.54 -3.71 10.90
C ILE A 22 1.42 -5.19 11.32
N PHE A 23 0.40 -5.90 10.82
CA PHE A 23 0.17 -7.30 11.20
C PHE A 23 1.16 -8.27 10.56
N THR A 24 1.70 -7.95 9.39
CA THR A 24 2.70 -8.79 8.70
C THR A 24 4.14 -8.48 9.09
N GLN A 25 4.39 -7.34 9.74
CA GLN A 25 5.73 -6.93 10.15
C GLN A 25 6.47 -7.98 11.01
N PRO A 26 5.86 -8.61 12.03
CA PRO A 26 6.53 -9.64 12.82
C PRO A 26 6.94 -10.87 12.01
N LEU A 27 6.16 -11.23 10.98
CA LEU A 27 6.49 -12.32 10.06
C LEU A 27 7.72 -11.97 9.23
N PHE A 28 7.79 -10.75 8.69
CA PHE A 28 8.95 -10.29 7.93
C PHE A 28 10.19 -10.19 8.82
N ASP A 29 10.07 -9.67 10.04
CA ASP A 29 11.17 -9.60 11.00
C ASP A 29 11.74 -10.99 11.33
N PHE A 30 10.87 -11.99 11.49
CA PHE A 30 11.28 -13.38 11.68
C PHE A 30 12.03 -13.93 10.45
N LEU A 31 11.48 -13.74 9.24
CA LEU A 31 12.11 -14.19 8.00
C LEU A 31 13.47 -13.53 7.78
N PHE A 32 13.61 -12.24 8.12
CA PHE A 32 14.90 -11.55 8.09
C PHE A 32 15.88 -12.11 9.10
N ALA A 33 15.46 -12.33 10.35
CA ALA A 33 16.34 -12.91 11.36
C ALA A 33 16.87 -14.30 10.93
N VAL A 34 16.01 -15.14 10.34
CA VAL A 34 16.41 -16.43 9.78
C VAL A 34 17.37 -16.25 8.60
N GLY A 35 17.05 -15.36 7.66
CA GLY A 35 17.91 -15.06 6.51
C GLY A 35 19.28 -14.56 6.91
N THR A 36 19.37 -13.65 7.88
CA THR A 36 20.62 -13.15 8.45
C THR A 36 21.41 -14.28 9.13
N ALA A 37 20.74 -15.14 9.90
CA ALA A 37 21.37 -16.30 10.55
C ALA A 37 21.91 -17.34 9.56
N MET A 38 21.31 -17.45 8.38
CA MET A 38 21.77 -18.33 7.28
C MET A 38 22.86 -17.70 6.40
N GLY A 39 23.41 -16.54 6.76
CA GLY A 39 24.47 -15.85 6.02
C GLY A 39 24.00 -14.78 5.03
N GLY A 40 22.70 -14.44 5.03
CA GLY A 40 22.12 -13.43 4.13
C GLY A 40 22.68 -12.01 4.29
N ASN A 41 23.35 -11.72 5.41
CA ASN A 41 24.02 -10.43 5.63
C ASN A 41 25.25 -10.23 4.73
N ALA A 42 25.84 -11.32 4.21
CA ALA A 42 27.01 -11.25 3.31
C ALA A 42 26.66 -10.99 1.84
N ALA A 43 25.36 -10.95 1.50
CA ALA A 43 24.88 -10.94 0.12
C ALA A 43 24.09 -9.68 -0.28
N GLU A 44 24.08 -8.61 0.53
CA GLU A 44 23.32 -7.34 0.30
C GLU A 44 21.79 -7.50 0.18
N VAL A 45 21.27 -8.72 0.28
CA VAL A 45 19.84 -9.06 0.13
C VAL A 45 18.99 -8.35 1.18
N GLN A 46 19.51 -8.14 2.38
CA GLN A 46 18.76 -7.55 3.48
C GLN A 46 18.43 -6.06 3.24
N GLU A 47 19.36 -5.26 2.72
CA GLU A 47 19.10 -3.85 2.37
C GLU A 47 18.10 -3.75 1.21
N MET A 48 18.21 -4.63 0.22
CA MET A 48 17.30 -4.62 -0.93
C MET A 48 15.86 -4.92 -0.49
N ILE A 49 15.63 -5.95 0.34
CA ILE A 49 14.27 -6.30 0.77
C ILE A 49 13.69 -5.24 1.72
N GLN A 50 14.50 -4.65 2.62
CA GLN A 50 14.05 -3.53 3.44
C GLN A 50 13.66 -2.30 2.61
N GLY A 51 14.39 -2.04 1.52
CA GLY A 51 14.03 -1.02 0.54
C GLY A 51 12.69 -1.31 -0.14
N GLU A 52 12.52 -2.51 -0.69
CA GLU A 52 11.29 -2.93 -1.37
C GLU A 52 10.05 -2.84 -0.46
N LEU A 53 10.16 -3.31 0.79
CA LEU A 53 9.07 -3.22 1.77
C LEU A 53 8.66 -1.79 2.10
N ARG A 54 9.53 -0.80 1.89
CA ARG A 54 9.22 0.63 2.09
C ARG A 54 8.62 1.25 0.83
N TYR A 55 9.14 0.93 -0.35
CA TYR A 55 8.72 1.56 -1.60
C TYR A 55 7.38 1.02 -2.12
N ILE A 56 7.14 -0.29 -2.03
CA ILE A 56 5.90 -0.93 -2.49
C ILE A 56 4.64 -0.28 -1.88
N PRO A 57 4.49 -0.17 -0.55
CA PRO A 57 3.29 0.45 0.05
C PRO A 57 3.13 1.92 -0.34
N THR A 58 4.25 2.62 -0.55
CA THR A 58 4.23 4.03 -1.01
C THR A 58 3.63 4.14 -2.42
N VAL A 59 4.08 3.29 -3.35
CA VAL A 59 3.57 3.28 -4.74
C VAL A 59 2.11 2.85 -4.80
N ILE A 60 1.70 1.85 -4.00
CA ILE A 60 0.31 1.41 -3.93
C ILE A 60 -0.57 2.53 -3.35
N SER A 61 -0.10 3.23 -2.31
CA SER A 61 -0.84 4.36 -1.72
C SER A 61 -1.05 5.50 -2.72
N LEU A 62 -0.02 5.87 -3.49
CA LEU A 62 -0.15 6.86 -4.56
C LEU A 62 -1.14 6.41 -5.64
N SER A 63 -1.11 5.13 -6.01
CA SER A 63 -2.02 4.57 -7.01
C SER A 63 -3.48 4.60 -6.53
N LEU A 64 -3.73 4.30 -5.26
CA LEU A 64 -5.06 4.40 -4.63
C LEU A 64 -5.58 5.83 -4.62
N ILE A 65 -4.72 6.81 -4.32
CA ILE A 65 -5.08 8.23 -4.34
C ILE A 65 -5.44 8.68 -5.76
N LEU A 66 -4.60 8.35 -6.76
CA LEU A 66 -4.88 8.65 -8.16
C LEU A 66 -6.18 8.02 -8.65
N TRP A 67 -6.43 6.77 -8.26
CA TRP A 67 -7.69 6.10 -8.55
C TRP A 67 -8.89 6.83 -7.93
N GLY A 68 -8.76 7.30 -6.68
CA GLY A 68 -9.77 8.13 -6.03
C GLY A 68 -10.15 9.38 -6.82
N PHE A 69 -9.15 10.09 -7.35
CA PHE A 69 -9.37 11.25 -8.21
C PHE A 69 -10.10 10.89 -9.50
N ILE A 70 -9.68 9.82 -10.19
CA ILE A 70 -10.33 9.36 -11.43
C ILE A 70 -11.79 8.94 -11.18
N GLU A 71 -12.04 8.21 -10.11
CA GLU A 71 -13.38 7.71 -9.79
C GLU A 71 -14.31 8.85 -9.34
N SER A 72 -13.78 9.84 -8.61
CA SER A 72 -14.55 11.03 -8.22
C SER A 72 -14.99 11.86 -9.43
N THR A 73 -14.09 12.09 -10.40
CA THR A 73 -14.40 12.87 -11.62
C THR A 73 -15.39 12.14 -12.54
N ARG A 74 -15.28 10.81 -12.67
CA ARG A 74 -16.29 9.99 -13.38
C ARG A 74 -17.66 10.07 -12.73
N SER A 75 -17.70 10.03 -11.40
CA SER A 75 -18.95 10.09 -10.63
C SER A 75 -19.66 11.44 -10.73
N GLU A 76 -18.90 12.54 -10.82
CA GLU A 76 -19.45 13.88 -11.03
C GLU A 76 -19.99 14.06 -12.45
N ASN A 77 -19.25 13.60 -13.46
CA ASN A 77 -19.67 13.73 -14.86
C ASN A 77 -20.99 13.00 -15.13
N ASN A 78 -21.24 11.87 -14.44
CA ASN A 78 -22.48 11.11 -14.54
C ASN A 78 -23.66 11.73 -13.75
N SER A 79 -23.37 12.65 -12.81
CA SER A 79 -24.39 13.37 -12.03
C SER A 79 -24.91 14.62 -12.74
N GLY A 80 -24.13 15.21 -13.67
CA GLY A 80 -24.55 16.39 -14.44
C GLY A 80 -25.55 16.10 -15.57
N TYR A 81 -25.75 14.82 -15.91
CA TYR A 81 -26.69 14.38 -16.96
C TYR A 81 -28.05 13.91 -16.41
N ARG A 82 -28.40 14.25 -15.16
CA ARG A 82 -29.71 13.96 -14.56
C ARG A 82 -30.37 15.22 -14.00
#